data_AF-A0A7X2ZGC1-F1
#
_entry.id   AF-A0A7X2ZGC1-F1
#
_cell.length_a   1.000
_cell.length_b   1.000
_cell.length_c   1.000
_cell.angle_alpha   90.00
_cell.angle_beta   90.00
_cell.angle_gamma   90.00
#
_symmetry.space_group_name_H-M   'P 1'
#
loop_
_entity.id
_entity.type
_entity.pdbx_description
1 polymer ?
#
loop_
_entity_poly.entity_id
_entity_poly.type
_entity_poly.pdbx_seq_one_letter_code
_entity_poly.pdbx_strand_id
1 'polypeptide(L)'
;MLKITVLWLCLLLLVLPGLTACQKKNASPEVKTHSADGYLGITEANPNMPLTNGYRTYQSDMLVMETAVKSHYPQLTVESIRLNGTSARLRLLAPPGTSSEELRRLGEEVQRTLAAEAPRYDPEVTVTAK
;
A
#
# COMPACT_ATOMS: atom_id res chain seq x y z
N MET A 1 25.97 -53.78 -36.54
CA MET A 1 25.97 -52.29 -36.52
C MET A 1 24.64 -51.68 -36.02
N LEU A 2 23.51 -52.41 -36.05
CA LEU A 2 22.18 -51.91 -35.62
C LEU A 2 21.98 -51.76 -34.09
N LYS A 3 22.77 -52.44 -33.26
CA LYS A 3 22.62 -52.41 -31.79
C LYS A 3 23.18 -51.14 -31.13
N ILE A 4 24.17 -50.51 -31.76
CA ILE A 4 24.84 -49.30 -31.22
C ILE A 4 23.98 -48.06 -31.47
N THR A 5 23.27 -47.99 -32.59
CA THR A 5 22.38 -46.87 -32.92
C THR A 5 21.14 -46.82 -32.01
N VAL A 6 20.60 -47.97 -31.59
CA VAL A 6 19.47 -48.05 -30.64
C VAL A 6 19.88 -47.63 -29.22
N LEU A 7 21.12 -47.95 -28.82
CA LEU A 7 21.67 -47.57 -27.52
C LEU A 7 21.83 -46.04 -27.41
N TRP A 8 22.29 -45.39 -28.48
CA TRP A 8 22.41 -43.93 -28.56
C TRP A 8 21.05 -43.22 -28.61
N LEU A 9 20.05 -43.82 -29.26
CA LEU A 9 18.68 -43.28 -29.30
C LEU A 9 17.99 -43.33 -27.92
N CYS A 10 18.20 -44.42 -27.16
CA CYS A 10 17.67 -44.54 -25.78
C CYS A 10 18.39 -43.59 -24.80
N LEU A 11 19.70 -43.38 -24.96
CA LEU A 11 20.44 -42.45 -24.11
C LEU A 11 20.03 -40.99 -24.36
N LEU A 12 19.70 -40.63 -25.60
CA LEU A 12 19.21 -39.29 -25.94
C LEU A 12 17.83 -39.01 -25.31
N LEU A 13 16.94 -40.00 -25.25
CA LEU A 13 15.58 -39.88 -24.69
C LEU A 13 15.54 -39.68 -23.16
N LEU A 14 16.60 -40.07 -22.43
CA LEU A 14 16.68 -39.92 -20.97
C LEU A 14 17.14 -38.52 -20.52
N VAL A 15 17.69 -37.69 -21.42
CA VAL A 15 18.23 -36.36 -21.08
C VAL A 15 17.20 -35.23 -21.28
N LEU A 16 16.07 -35.50 -21.97
CA LEU A 16 15.07 -34.47 -22.27
C LEU A 16 14.13 -34.01 -21.14
N PRO A 17 13.85 -34.75 -20.03
CA PRO A 17 12.88 -34.25 -19.06
C PRO A 17 13.44 -33.23 -18.05
N GLY A 18 14.73 -32.87 -18.12
CA GLY A 18 15.37 -31.95 -17.15
C GLY A 18 15.09 -30.46 -17.37
N LEU A 19 14.53 -30.06 -18.52
CA LEU A 19 14.40 -28.63 -18.89
C LEU A 19 12.98 -28.06 -18.73
N THR A 20 11.98 -28.84 -18.31
CA THR A 20 10.59 -28.36 -18.16
C THR A 20 10.17 -28.06 -16.72
N ALA A 21 11.04 -28.30 -15.72
CA ALA A 21 10.74 -28.07 -14.31
C ALA A 21 11.41 -26.82 -13.74
N CYS A 22 11.22 -25.67 -14.41
CA CYS A 22 11.40 -24.35 -13.79
C CYS A 22 10.60 -23.29 -14.56
N GLN A 23 9.31 -23.54 -14.78
CA GLN A 23 8.39 -22.40 -14.88
C GLN A 23 8.32 -21.79 -13.48
N LYS A 24 9.15 -20.78 -13.24
CA LYS A 24 8.93 -19.78 -12.19
C LYS A 24 7.61 -19.10 -12.54
N LYS A 25 6.49 -19.71 -12.15
CA LYS A 25 5.25 -18.99 -12.00
C LYS A 25 5.58 -17.91 -11.00
N ASN A 26 5.78 -16.69 -11.49
CA ASN A 26 5.52 -15.50 -10.71
C ASN A 26 4.02 -15.51 -10.40
N ALA A 27 3.60 -16.47 -9.57
CA ALA A 27 2.39 -16.37 -8.81
C ALA A 27 2.72 -15.31 -7.77
N SER A 28 2.66 -14.04 -8.19
CA SER A 28 2.05 -13.08 -7.30
C SER A 28 0.73 -13.74 -6.89
N PRO A 29 0.52 -14.08 -5.61
CA PRO A 29 -0.81 -14.40 -5.19
C PRO A 29 -1.63 -13.16 -5.55
N GLU A 30 -2.44 -13.26 -6.59
CA GLU A 30 -3.49 -12.30 -6.84
C GLU A 30 -4.40 -12.45 -5.63
N VAL A 31 -4.15 -11.61 -4.62
CA VAL A 31 -4.99 -11.49 -3.44
C VAL A 31 -6.31 -10.99 -3.97
N LYS A 32 -7.26 -11.91 -4.18
CA LYS A 32 -8.64 -11.56 -4.47
C LYS A 32 -9.15 -10.79 -3.26
N THR A 33 -9.23 -9.47 -3.39
CA THR A 33 -9.93 -8.65 -2.41
C THR A 33 -11.42 -8.93 -2.61
N HIS A 34 -11.97 -9.77 -1.72
CA HIS A 34 -13.40 -9.95 -1.58
C HIS A 34 -13.97 -8.65 -0.98
N SER A 35 -14.34 -7.73 -1.86
CA SER A 35 -15.12 -6.56 -1.51
C SER A 35 -16.48 -7.02 -1.02
N ALA A 36 -16.70 -6.87 0.29
CA ALA A 36 -17.97 -6.69 0.97
C ALA A 36 -19.21 -7.04 0.14
N ASP A 37 -19.59 -8.32 0.11
CA ASP A 37 -20.94 -8.70 -0.29
C ASP A 37 -21.60 -9.36 0.91
N GLY A 38 -22.38 -8.55 1.62
CA GLY A 38 -23.06 -8.96 2.83
C GLY A 38 -24.21 -9.89 2.50
N TYR A 39 -24.00 -11.20 2.51
CA TYR A 39 -25.05 -12.18 2.79
C TYR A 39 -24.39 -13.50 3.24
N LEU A 40 -24.81 -13.96 4.43
CA LEU A 40 -24.62 -15.32 4.98
C LEU A 40 -23.22 -15.72 5.49
N GLY A 41 -22.83 -15.18 6.65
CA GLY A 41 -22.26 -15.99 7.75
C GLY A 41 -20.89 -16.67 7.55
N ILE A 42 -20.21 -16.49 6.43
CA ILE A 42 -18.82 -16.92 6.24
C ILE A 42 -17.92 -15.69 6.28
N THR A 43 -17.72 -15.14 7.48
CA THR A 43 -16.52 -14.33 7.73
C THR A 43 -15.32 -15.23 7.51
N GLU A 44 -14.49 -14.94 6.51
CA GLU A 44 -13.14 -15.50 6.39
C GLU A 44 -12.29 -15.00 7.57
N ALA A 45 -12.52 -15.59 8.74
CA ALA A 45 -11.68 -15.40 9.90
C ALA A 45 -10.40 -16.22 9.69
N ASN A 46 -9.50 -15.71 8.85
CA ASN A 46 -8.13 -16.21 8.82
C ASN A 46 -7.52 -15.94 10.22
N PRO A 47 -7.12 -16.96 11.00
CA PRO A 47 -6.55 -16.76 12.34
C PRO A 47 -5.24 -15.95 12.32
N ASN A 48 -4.59 -15.89 11.15
CA ASN A 48 -3.40 -15.09 10.89
C ASN A 48 -3.73 -13.70 10.31
N MET A 49 -5.00 -13.35 10.10
CA MET A 49 -5.39 -11.97 9.86
C MET A 49 -5.53 -11.28 11.22
N PRO A 50 -4.69 -10.29 11.51
CA PRO A 50 -4.87 -9.53 12.73
C PRO A 50 -6.09 -8.60 12.57
N LEU A 51 -7.21 -9.03 13.16
CA LEU A 51 -8.49 -8.30 13.17
C LEU A 51 -8.59 -7.27 14.31
N THR A 52 -7.48 -6.98 15.01
CA THR A 52 -7.44 -6.00 16.10
C THR A 52 -7.16 -4.60 15.56
N ASN A 53 -7.84 -3.59 16.13
CA ASN A 53 -7.66 -2.15 15.82
C ASN A 53 -6.20 -1.66 15.82
N GLY A 54 -5.27 -2.42 16.42
CA GLY A 54 -3.82 -2.13 16.42
C GLY A 54 -3.08 -2.49 15.13
N TYR A 55 -3.69 -3.25 14.21
CA TYR A 55 -3.08 -3.64 12.94
C TYR A 55 -3.59 -2.80 11.77
N ARG A 56 -3.49 -1.48 11.92
CA ARG A 56 -3.60 -0.59 10.76
C ARG A 56 -2.31 -0.72 9.94
N THR A 57 -2.47 -1.07 8.67
CA THR A 57 -1.39 -0.96 7.70
C THR A 57 -1.15 0.52 7.42
N TYR A 58 0.07 0.89 7.03
CA TYR A 58 0.38 2.26 6.60
C TYR A 58 -0.60 2.77 5.54
N GLN A 59 -1.11 1.90 4.67
CA GLN A 59 -2.11 2.29 3.68
C GLN A 59 -3.43 2.75 4.32
N SER A 60 -3.92 2.01 5.31
CA SER A 60 -5.13 2.41 6.04
C SER A 60 -4.93 3.70 6.84
N ASP A 61 -3.74 3.91 7.40
CA ASP A 61 -3.42 5.12 8.15
C ASP A 61 -3.29 6.34 7.23
N MET A 62 -2.71 6.19 6.03
CA MET A 62 -2.69 7.24 5.02
C MET A 62 -4.10 7.69 4.63
N LEU A 63 -5.04 6.75 4.45
CA LEU A 63 -6.44 7.06 4.12
C LEU A 63 -7.15 7.86 5.22
N VAL A 64 -6.86 7.57 6.49
CA VAL A 64 -7.38 8.35 7.62
C VAL A 64 -6.87 9.77 7.58
N MET A 65 -5.55 9.95 7.44
CA MET A 65 -4.94 11.27 7.38
C MET A 65 -5.46 12.07 6.18
N GLU A 66 -5.59 11.43 5.02
CA GLU A 66 -6.14 12.05 3.82
C GLU A 66 -7.61 12.49 4.04
N THR A 67 -8.42 11.62 4.64
CA THR A 67 -9.83 11.91 4.94
C THR A 67 -9.95 13.04 5.97
N ALA A 68 -9.11 13.05 7.01
CA ALA A 68 -9.07 14.11 8.00
C ALA A 68 -8.72 15.46 7.34
N VAL A 69 -7.67 15.51 6.51
CA VAL A 69 -7.31 16.74 5.79
C VAL A 69 -8.46 17.22 4.89
N LYS A 70 -9.06 16.33 4.10
CA LYS A 70 -10.18 16.69 3.20
C LYS A 70 -11.43 17.16 3.96
N SER A 71 -11.71 16.58 5.12
CA SER A 71 -12.91 16.90 5.90
C SER A 71 -12.77 18.23 6.65
N HIS A 72 -11.61 18.51 7.23
CA HIS A 72 -11.36 19.74 7.98
C HIS A 72 -10.91 20.91 7.10
N TYR A 73 -10.23 20.62 5.99
CA TYR A 73 -9.59 21.62 5.13
C TYR A 73 -9.92 21.36 3.64
N PRO A 74 -11.19 21.49 3.22
CA PRO A 74 -11.62 21.19 1.86
C PRO A 74 -10.94 22.06 0.78
N GLN A 75 -10.38 23.21 1.16
CA GLN A 75 -9.60 24.09 0.28
C GLN A 75 -8.18 23.57 -0.01
N LEU A 76 -7.68 22.60 0.77
CA LEU A 76 -6.37 22.01 0.59
C LEU A 76 -6.43 20.74 -0.25
N THR A 77 -5.47 20.59 -1.16
CA THR A 77 -5.27 19.35 -1.92
C THR A 77 -4.10 18.58 -1.35
N VAL A 78 -4.29 17.30 -1.05
CA VAL A 78 -3.21 16.43 -0.61
C VAL A 78 -2.35 16.06 -1.82
N GLU A 79 -1.08 16.48 -1.83
CA GLU A 79 -0.12 16.13 -2.87
C GLU A 79 0.55 14.78 -2.56
N SER A 80 1.00 14.59 -1.32
CA SER A 80 1.59 13.32 -0.89
C SER A 80 1.53 13.12 0.61
N ILE A 81 1.44 11.85 1.01
CA ILE A 81 1.58 11.38 2.39
C ILE A 81 2.66 10.31 2.39
N ARG A 82 3.67 10.45 3.26
CA ARG A 82 4.76 9.48 3.41
C ARG A 82 4.90 9.09 4.87
N LEU A 83 4.80 7.79 5.14
CA LEU A 83 4.92 7.23 6.47
C LEU A 83 6.24 6.47 6.62
N ASN A 84 6.96 6.72 7.71
CA ASN A 84 8.15 5.98 8.09
C ASN A 84 8.20 5.81 9.62
N GLY A 85 7.78 4.64 10.11
CA GLY A 85 7.63 4.41 11.55
C GLY A 85 6.54 5.31 12.12
N THR A 86 6.88 6.13 13.11
CA THR A 86 5.98 7.17 13.67
C THR A 86 6.02 8.46 12.87
N SER A 87 7.01 8.69 11.99
CA SER A 87 7.08 9.92 11.21
C SER A 87 6.07 9.91 10.07
N ALA A 88 5.25 10.96 9.99
CA ALA A 88 4.31 11.19 8.88
C ALA A 88 4.64 12.53 8.20
N ARG A 89 5.06 12.51 6.94
CA ARG A 89 5.32 13.72 6.15
C ARG A 89 4.20 13.95 5.16
N LEU A 90 3.58 15.12 5.23
CA LEU A 90 2.49 15.53 4.35
C LEU A 90 2.87 16.76 3.53
N ARG A 91 2.58 16.71 2.23
CA ARG A 91 2.65 17.86 1.34
C ARG A 91 1.25 18.23 0.87
N LEU A 92 0.88 19.48 1.07
CA LEU A 92 -0.44 20.01 0.79
C LEU A 92 -0.35 21.22 -0.13
N LEU A 93 -1.30 21.34 -1.05
CA LEU A 93 -1.44 22.47 -1.95
C LEU A 93 -2.63 23.33 -1.51
N ALA A 94 -2.38 24.60 -1.24
CA ALA A 94 -3.40 25.61 -0.98
C ALA A 94 -3.80 26.33 -2.28
N PRO A 95 -4.95 27.03 -2.30
CA PRO A 95 -5.37 27.83 -3.45
C PRO A 95 -4.31 28.86 -3.87
N PRO A 96 -4.24 29.23 -5.16
CA PRO A 96 -3.32 30.25 -5.63
C PRO A 96 -3.64 31.60 -4.96
N GLY A 97 -2.59 32.39 -4.67
CA GLY A 97 -2.75 33.68 -3.99
C GLY A 97 -2.84 33.62 -2.46
N THR A 98 -2.72 32.42 -1.85
CA THR A 98 -2.60 32.28 -0.39
C THR A 98 -1.29 32.93 0.09
N SER A 99 -1.38 33.80 1.10
CA SER A 99 -0.21 34.49 1.65
C SER A 99 0.72 33.53 2.40
N SER A 100 1.99 33.88 2.51
CA SER A 100 2.98 33.07 3.25
C SER A 100 2.61 32.89 4.73
N GLU A 101 2.03 33.91 5.36
CA GLU A 101 1.54 33.82 6.74
C GLU A 101 0.40 32.84 6.88
N GLU A 102 -0.54 32.84 5.92
CA GLU A 102 -1.68 31.95 5.92
C GLU A 102 -1.26 30.51 5.62
N LEU A 103 -0.32 30.30 4.69
CA LEU A 103 0.27 28.97 4.45
C LEU A 103 0.90 28.38 5.71
N ARG A 104 1.65 29.19 6.47
CA ARG A 104 2.25 28.75 7.74
C ARG A 104 1.17 28.42 8.78
N ARG A 105 0.16 29.28 8.92
CA ARG A 105 -0.95 29.06 9.85
C ARG A 105 -1.68 27.76 9.53
N LEU A 106 -2.02 27.53 8.26
CA LEU A 106 -2.67 26.30 7.79
C LEU A 106 -1.80 25.06 8.08
N GLY A 107 -0.50 25.14 7.83
CA GLY A 107 0.42 24.04 8.17
C GLY A 107 0.38 23.65 9.64
N GLU A 108 0.44 24.65 10.53
CA GLU A 108 0.37 24.42 11.99
C GLU A 108 -1.00 23.89 12.44
N GLU A 109 -2.08 24.36 11.82
CA GLU A 109 -3.43 23.90 12.13
C GLU A 109 -3.63 22.44 11.72
N VAL A 110 -3.27 22.12 10.48
CA VAL A 110 -3.35 20.74 9.97
C VAL A 110 -2.47 19.80 10.80
N GLN A 111 -1.28 20.23 11.19
CA GLN A 111 -0.41 19.45 12.06
C GLN A 111 -1.09 19.10 13.39
N ARG A 112 -1.75 20.08 14.03
CA ARG A 112 -2.49 19.84 15.29
C ARG A 112 -3.68 18.91 15.08
N THR A 113 -4.45 19.09 14.01
CA THR A 113 -5.57 18.21 13.68
C THR A 113 -5.09 16.77 13.48
N LEU A 114 -4.03 16.57 12.70
CA LEU A 114 -3.50 15.23 12.45
C LEU A 114 -2.89 14.58 13.69
N ALA A 115 -2.30 15.36 14.59
CA ALA A 115 -1.82 14.84 15.88
C ALA A 115 -2.98 14.32 16.76
N ALA A 116 -4.19 14.89 16.63
CA ALA A 116 -5.37 14.43 17.33
C ALA A 116 -6.05 13.23 16.66
N GLU A 117 -6.19 13.26 15.32
CA GLU A 117 -6.87 12.23 14.53
C GLU A 117 -6.02 10.96 14.34
N ALA A 118 -4.70 11.12 14.28
CA ALA A 118 -3.75 10.04 14.05
C ALA A 118 -2.62 10.06 15.11
N PRO A 119 -2.93 9.86 16.41
CA PRO A 119 -2.01 10.07 17.53
C PRO A 119 -0.81 9.11 17.57
N ARG A 120 -0.80 8.08 16.72
CA ARG A 120 0.34 7.18 16.53
C ARG A 120 1.50 7.85 15.80
N TYR A 121 1.24 8.93 15.06
CA TYR A 121 2.20 9.56 14.18
C TYR A 121 2.62 10.95 14.66
N ASP A 122 3.82 11.34 14.27
CA ASP A 122 4.41 12.66 14.41
C ASP A 122 4.27 13.37 13.05
N PRO A 123 3.20 14.16 12.83
CA PRO A 123 2.96 14.81 11.55
C PRO A 123 3.90 16.00 11.33
N GLU A 124 4.55 16.02 10.17
CA GLU A 124 5.28 17.15 9.61
C GLU A 124 4.56 17.59 8.33
N VAL A 125 3.99 18.79 8.35
CA VAL A 125 3.12 19.30 7.29
C VAL A 125 3.80 20.44 6.57
N THR A 126 3.92 20.32 5.25
CA THR A 126 4.34 21.42 4.37
C THR A 126 3.17 21.84 3.50
N VAL A 127 2.83 23.13 3.54
CA VAL A 127 1.77 23.71 2.70
C VAL A 127 2.40 24.69 1.71
N THR A 128 2.11 24.51 0.42
CA THR A 128 2.55 25.41 -0.65
C THR A 128 1.36 25.90 -1.47
N ALA A 129 1.48 27.05 -2.13
CA ALA A 129 0.47 27.47 -3.10
C ALA A 129 0.54 26.58 -4.36
N LYS A 130 -0.62 26.33 -4.98
CA LYS A 130 -0.76 25.62 -6.26
C LYS A 130 -0.11 26.37 -7.43
#